data_AF-A0A939UM16-F1
#
_entry.id   AF-A0A939UM16-F1
#
_cell.length_a   1.000
_cell.length_b   1.000
_cell.length_c   1.000
_cell.angle_alpha   90.00
_cell.angle_beta   90.00
_cell.angle_gamma   90.00
#
_symmetry.space_group_name_H-M   'P 1'
#
loop_
_entity.id
_entity.type
_entity.pdbx_description
1 polymer ?
#
loop_
_entity_poly.entity_id
_entity_poly.type
_entity_poly.pdbx_seq_one_letter_code
_entity_poly.pdbx_strand_id
1 'polypeptide(L)'
;NEPHFESGNTQADMSKWGKVQGKVIEAIRAVDKKHSIIVGGGYWDSLDSMLKLPDYKDDNLIYNFHDYTPFLFTHQGASWTFSKRITGVPFPYSKERMPPLPPDATDAEKWEINNYENAASEKALVSPLDKAVEFANKRKAALMCNEFGVLMTYADSKERAGWYKTKCKWMDERNIARLSWDYTQEFGLYKSPQESRFPDDLNKDVLDAMGYKVPAGAKSETWLSRTKKTGDYTIYNDGSADYIQVQSWSAVGSLAATESGSNERFIDLKELKPYDEILFQFKEPCDFVGLKNGGAKLEFYVKSLDKNFDISVYFRDMESKIFPWRASTIVGTNIAAPDGRWHKISVPLRKFNDVGGWTGKTQWRNSEGKFSWSLIDALVFQNNNHKSPEGYSIKDIKIAY
;
A
#
# COMPACT_ATOMS: atom_id res chain seq x y z
N ASN A 1 -11.91 -5.36 -17.45
CA ASN A 1 -12.10 -4.07 -16.81
C ASN A 1 -12.11 -3.01 -17.87
N GLU A 2 -13.18 -2.24 -17.93
CA GLU A 2 -13.31 -0.99 -18.67
C GLU A 2 -12.95 -1.11 -20.17
N PRO A 3 -13.63 -1.99 -20.94
CA PRO A 3 -13.32 -2.14 -22.35
C PRO A 3 -13.67 -0.87 -23.13
N HIS A 4 -12.63 -0.23 -23.69
CA HIS A 4 -12.74 0.90 -24.61
C HIS A 4 -12.58 0.41 -26.04
N PHE A 5 -13.68 0.41 -26.79
CA PHE A 5 -13.67 0.11 -28.23
C PHE A 5 -13.71 1.40 -29.04
N GLU A 6 -12.71 2.26 -28.83
CA GLU A 6 -12.52 3.46 -29.64
C GLU A 6 -11.52 3.19 -30.78
N SER A 7 -11.91 3.56 -32.01
CA SER A 7 -10.99 3.66 -33.14
C SER A 7 -10.96 5.13 -33.60
N GLY A 8 -10.05 5.94 -33.04
CA GLY A 8 -9.99 7.37 -33.33
C GLY A 8 -11.21 8.16 -32.80
N ASN A 9 -11.56 9.27 -33.44
CA ASN A 9 -12.64 10.19 -33.03
C ASN A 9 -14.08 9.66 -33.20
N THR A 10 -14.30 8.34 -33.30
CA THR A 10 -15.64 7.76 -33.42
C THR A 10 -16.07 7.07 -32.14
N GLN A 11 -17.27 7.43 -31.67
CA GLN A 11 -17.96 6.83 -30.52
C GLN A 11 -17.92 5.30 -30.58
N ALA A 12 -17.60 4.65 -29.45
CA ALA A 12 -17.42 3.21 -29.39
C ALA A 12 -18.69 2.46 -29.80
N ASP A 13 -18.59 1.60 -30.82
CA ASP A 13 -19.69 0.75 -31.28
C ASP A 13 -19.86 -0.44 -30.32
N MET A 14 -20.76 -0.28 -29.36
CA MET A 14 -21.03 -1.31 -28.34
C MET A 14 -21.60 -2.60 -28.91
N SER A 15 -22.17 -2.57 -30.12
CA SER A 15 -22.58 -3.80 -30.79
C SER A 15 -21.37 -4.65 -31.18
N LYS A 16 -20.21 -4.04 -31.44
CA LYS A 16 -18.95 -4.76 -31.70
C LYS A 16 -18.38 -5.35 -30.42
N TRP A 17 -18.34 -4.58 -29.33
CA TRP A 17 -17.88 -5.11 -28.04
C TRP A 17 -18.70 -6.32 -27.62
N GLY A 18 -20.03 -6.22 -27.66
CA GLY A 18 -20.92 -7.31 -27.32
C GLY A 18 -20.61 -8.61 -28.10
N LYS A 19 -20.34 -8.50 -29.40
CA LYS A 19 -19.94 -9.64 -30.26
C LYS A 19 -18.56 -10.21 -29.90
N VAL A 20 -17.59 -9.35 -29.61
CA VAL A 20 -16.24 -9.78 -29.19
C VAL A 20 -16.32 -10.53 -27.86
N GLN A 21 -17.00 -9.95 -26.87
CA GLN A 21 -17.22 -10.59 -25.57
C GLN A 21 -17.90 -11.95 -25.71
N GLY A 22 -18.89 -12.08 -26.61
CA GLY A 22 -19.52 -13.38 -26.93
C GLY A 22 -18.53 -14.43 -27.45
N LYS A 23 -17.65 -14.06 -28.39
CA LYS A 23 -16.60 -14.96 -28.90
C LYS A 23 -15.58 -15.35 -27.82
N VAL A 24 -15.26 -14.43 -26.91
CA VAL A 24 -14.37 -14.70 -25.77
C VAL A 24 -15.03 -15.69 -24.81
N ILE A 25 -16.32 -15.54 -24.52
CA ILE A 25 -17.09 -16.51 -23.71
C ILE A 25 -17.03 -17.90 -24.36
N GLU A 26 -17.32 -18.00 -25.67
CA GLU A 26 -17.24 -19.28 -26.41
C GLU A 26 -15.86 -19.91 -26.33
N ALA A 27 -14.80 -19.12 -26.49
CA ALA A 27 -13.42 -19.58 -26.41
C ALA A 27 -13.04 -20.07 -25.00
N ILE A 28 -13.43 -19.33 -23.96
CA ILE A 28 -13.24 -19.76 -22.56
C ILE A 28 -13.99 -21.07 -22.34
N ARG A 29 -15.26 -21.16 -22.78
CA ARG A 29 -16.04 -22.39 -22.66
C ARG A 29 -15.48 -23.55 -23.45
N ALA A 30 -14.68 -23.36 -24.48
CA ALA A 30 -14.01 -24.49 -25.13
C ALA A 30 -13.02 -25.21 -24.18
N VAL A 31 -12.56 -24.55 -23.13
CA VAL A 31 -11.57 -25.06 -22.16
C VAL A 31 -12.16 -25.26 -20.76
N ASP A 32 -12.96 -24.29 -20.27
CA ASP A 32 -13.48 -24.25 -18.91
C ASP A 32 -15.01 -24.20 -18.87
N LYS A 33 -15.63 -25.28 -18.38
CA LYS A 33 -17.08 -25.42 -18.26
C LYS A 33 -17.64 -25.11 -16.87
N LYS A 34 -16.80 -24.75 -15.90
CA LYS A 34 -17.19 -24.70 -14.47
C LYS A 34 -17.21 -23.30 -13.91
N HIS A 35 -16.21 -22.48 -14.21
CA HIS A 35 -16.07 -21.18 -13.55
C HIS A 35 -17.05 -20.15 -14.10
N SER A 36 -17.61 -19.31 -13.23
CA SER A 36 -18.42 -18.17 -13.65
C SER A 36 -17.57 -17.17 -14.43
N ILE A 37 -18.16 -16.52 -15.44
CA ILE A 37 -17.49 -15.46 -16.21
C ILE A 37 -18.15 -14.13 -15.86
N ILE A 38 -17.33 -13.17 -15.42
CA ILE A 38 -17.78 -11.79 -15.20
C ILE A 38 -17.77 -11.07 -16.55
N VAL A 39 -18.91 -10.49 -16.92
CA VAL A 39 -19.11 -9.80 -18.19
C VAL A 39 -19.57 -8.37 -17.96
N GLY A 40 -19.06 -7.45 -18.77
CA GLY A 40 -19.18 -6.02 -18.54
C GLY A 40 -19.50 -5.23 -19.79
N GLY A 41 -20.00 -4.01 -19.59
CA GLY A 41 -20.26 -3.05 -20.67
C GLY A 41 -18.99 -2.32 -21.10
N GLY A 42 -19.06 -1.57 -22.19
CA GLY A 42 -18.03 -0.55 -22.49
C GLY A 42 -18.23 0.75 -21.72
N TYR A 43 -17.41 1.76 -22.03
CA TYR A 43 -17.42 3.07 -21.36
C TYR A 43 -17.20 2.93 -19.85
N TRP A 44 -16.01 2.46 -19.45
CA TRP A 44 -15.66 2.25 -18.03
C TRP A 44 -16.66 1.36 -17.28
N ASP A 45 -17.09 0.27 -17.93
CA ASP A 45 -18.09 -0.66 -17.38
C ASP A 45 -19.39 0.05 -16.93
N SER A 46 -19.79 1.11 -17.64
CA SER A 46 -21.00 1.85 -17.30
C SER A 46 -22.25 0.96 -17.32
N LEU A 47 -23.13 1.19 -16.35
CA LEU A 47 -24.41 0.48 -16.22
C LEU A 47 -25.23 0.60 -17.51
N ASP A 48 -25.32 1.79 -18.10
CA ASP A 48 -26.06 2.02 -19.35
C ASP A 48 -25.52 1.21 -20.54
N SER A 49 -24.22 0.92 -20.56
CA SER A 49 -23.60 0.07 -21.57
C SER A 49 -23.85 -1.42 -21.30
N MET A 50 -23.78 -1.84 -20.03
CA MET A 50 -24.16 -3.20 -19.61
C MET A 50 -25.60 -3.52 -20.05
N LEU A 51 -26.54 -2.59 -19.88
CA LEU A 51 -27.94 -2.76 -20.30
C LEU A 51 -28.13 -3.02 -21.81
N LYS A 52 -27.12 -2.68 -22.63
CA LYS A 52 -27.13 -2.84 -24.11
C LYS A 52 -26.44 -4.12 -24.57
N LEU A 53 -25.86 -4.90 -23.66
CA LEU A 53 -25.20 -6.16 -24.03
C LEU A 53 -26.21 -7.15 -24.63
N PRO A 54 -25.81 -7.90 -25.67
CA PRO A 54 -26.62 -8.97 -26.20
C PRO A 54 -26.83 -10.06 -25.15
N ASP A 55 -27.85 -10.88 -25.36
CA ASP A 55 -28.01 -12.10 -24.59
C ASP A 55 -26.96 -13.13 -25.05
N TYR A 56 -26.21 -13.68 -24.10
CA TYR A 56 -25.14 -14.65 -24.38
C TYR A 56 -25.67 -16.06 -24.13
N LYS A 57 -25.27 -17.01 -24.98
CA LYS A 57 -25.62 -18.43 -24.79
C LYS A 57 -24.71 -19.08 -23.74
N ASP A 58 -24.83 -18.65 -22.49
CA ASP A 58 -24.10 -19.17 -21.33
C ASP A 58 -24.98 -19.03 -20.09
N ASP A 59 -25.03 -20.07 -19.25
CA ASP A 59 -25.87 -20.13 -18.05
C ASP A 59 -25.14 -19.77 -16.76
N ASN A 60 -23.85 -19.42 -16.84
CA ASN A 60 -22.99 -19.15 -15.69
C ASN A 60 -22.21 -17.84 -15.87
N LEU A 61 -22.96 -16.76 -16.11
CA LEU A 61 -22.46 -15.39 -16.23
C LEU A 61 -22.82 -14.53 -15.00
N ILE A 62 -21.92 -13.61 -14.67
CA ILE A 62 -22.14 -12.54 -13.70
C ILE A 62 -22.02 -11.21 -14.45
N TYR A 63 -23.11 -10.45 -14.54
CA TYR A 63 -23.07 -9.13 -15.18
C TYR A 63 -22.54 -8.09 -14.20
N ASN A 64 -21.69 -7.20 -14.72
CA ASN A 64 -20.95 -6.21 -13.96
C ASN A 64 -21.22 -4.78 -14.44
N PHE A 65 -21.19 -3.83 -13.50
CA PHE A 65 -21.11 -2.41 -13.79
C PHE A 65 -20.26 -1.66 -12.73
N HIS A 66 -19.75 -0.49 -13.08
CA HIS A 66 -19.11 0.45 -12.15
C HIS A 66 -20.10 1.56 -11.76
N ASP A 67 -20.03 2.06 -10.52
CA ASP A 67 -20.94 3.09 -10.03
C ASP A 67 -20.25 4.15 -9.15
N TYR A 68 -19.93 5.28 -9.78
CA TYR A 68 -19.36 6.46 -9.13
C TYR A 68 -20.37 7.61 -9.05
N THR A 69 -21.67 7.33 -9.06
CA THR A 69 -22.70 8.38 -9.07
C THR A 69 -22.95 9.00 -7.68
N PRO A 70 -23.08 10.34 -7.56
CA PRO A 70 -22.84 11.35 -8.59
C PRO A 70 -21.34 11.56 -8.81
N PHE A 71 -20.90 11.57 -10.07
CA PHE A 71 -19.47 11.62 -10.41
C PHE A 71 -18.77 12.88 -9.85
N LEU A 72 -19.46 14.02 -9.89
CA LEU A 72 -18.94 15.27 -9.34
C LEU A 72 -18.61 15.17 -7.84
N PHE A 73 -19.38 14.39 -7.06
CA PHE A 73 -19.09 14.17 -5.64
C PHE A 73 -17.95 13.18 -5.42
N THR A 74 -18.01 12.03 -6.10
CA THR A 74 -17.07 10.92 -5.91
C THR A 74 -15.65 11.27 -6.37
N HIS A 75 -15.52 12.18 -7.35
CA HIS A 75 -14.26 12.58 -7.98
C HIS A 75 -13.93 14.07 -7.82
N GLN A 76 -14.54 14.78 -6.88
CA GLN A 76 -14.23 16.19 -6.65
C GLN A 76 -12.72 16.40 -6.42
N GLY A 77 -12.12 17.33 -7.15
CA GLY A 77 -10.69 17.65 -7.11
C GLY A 77 -9.74 16.63 -7.76
N ALA A 78 -10.24 15.56 -8.38
CA ALA A 78 -9.41 14.57 -9.06
C ALA A 78 -8.66 15.20 -10.25
N SER A 79 -7.33 15.14 -10.26
CA SER A 79 -6.51 15.84 -11.28
C SER A 79 -6.68 15.29 -12.70
N TRP A 80 -7.11 14.03 -12.81
CA TRP A 80 -7.30 13.30 -14.07
C TRP A 80 -8.70 13.40 -14.66
N THR A 81 -9.61 14.18 -14.06
CA THR A 81 -10.99 14.33 -14.53
C THR A 81 -11.32 15.80 -14.81
N PHE A 82 -12.51 16.04 -15.35
CA PHE A 82 -13.05 17.40 -15.50
C PHE A 82 -13.30 18.09 -14.15
N SER A 83 -13.43 17.35 -13.04
CA SER A 83 -13.74 17.89 -11.71
C SER A 83 -12.51 18.35 -10.93
N LYS A 84 -11.32 18.38 -11.55
CA LYS A 84 -10.04 18.78 -10.89
C LYS A 84 -10.06 20.14 -10.19
N ARG A 85 -10.93 21.06 -10.59
CA ARG A 85 -11.07 22.41 -10.00
C ARG A 85 -12.30 22.58 -9.12
N ILE A 86 -13.11 21.53 -8.96
CA ILE A 86 -14.36 21.57 -8.20
C ILE A 86 -14.18 20.70 -6.95
N THR A 87 -14.26 21.33 -5.78
CA THR A 87 -14.09 20.70 -4.46
C THR A 87 -15.14 21.25 -3.49
N GLY A 88 -15.40 20.54 -2.39
CA GLY A 88 -16.40 20.94 -1.40
C GLY A 88 -17.83 20.68 -1.87
N VAL A 89 -18.02 19.74 -2.80
CA VAL A 89 -19.35 19.35 -3.29
C VAL A 89 -20.03 18.50 -2.21
N PRO A 90 -21.23 18.88 -1.74
CA PRO A 90 -21.87 18.20 -0.62
C PRO A 90 -22.61 16.92 -1.03
N PHE A 91 -22.58 15.90 -0.17
CA PHE A 91 -23.51 14.77 -0.24
C PHE A 91 -24.11 14.46 1.14
N PRO A 92 -25.45 14.45 1.31
CA PRO A 92 -26.48 14.75 0.30
C PRO A 92 -26.43 16.17 -0.25
N TYR A 93 -27.08 16.40 -1.40
CA TYR A 93 -27.15 17.72 -2.04
C TYR A 93 -27.67 18.79 -1.07
N SER A 94 -27.02 19.95 -1.09
CA SER A 94 -27.47 21.17 -0.42
C SER A 94 -27.08 22.35 -1.28
N LYS A 95 -28.08 23.10 -1.74
CA LYS A 95 -27.90 24.28 -2.60
C LYS A 95 -27.00 25.32 -1.94
N GLU A 96 -27.15 25.50 -0.63
CA GLU A 96 -26.43 26.50 0.17
C GLU A 96 -24.95 26.15 0.36
N ARG A 97 -24.60 24.87 0.25
CA ARG A 97 -23.24 24.36 0.43
C ARG A 97 -22.54 24.03 -0.88
N MET A 98 -23.19 24.25 -2.02
CA MET A 98 -22.55 24.08 -3.32
C MET A 98 -21.39 25.08 -3.48
N PRO A 99 -20.23 24.63 -3.96
CA PRO A 99 -19.12 25.54 -4.24
C PRO A 99 -19.48 26.49 -5.39
N PRO A 100 -18.93 27.72 -5.41
CA PRO A 100 -19.08 28.61 -6.55
C PRO A 100 -18.41 28.02 -7.80
N LEU A 101 -18.88 28.41 -8.98
CA LEU A 101 -18.19 28.12 -10.23
C LEU A 101 -16.77 28.74 -10.21
N PRO A 102 -15.77 28.05 -10.78
CA PRO A 102 -14.47 28.66 -11.06
C PRO A 102 -14.64 29.96 -11.91
N PRO A 103 -13.81 31.00 -11.70
CA PRO A 103 -13.91 32.27 -12.44
C PRO A 103 -13.95 32.14 -13.97
N ASP A 104 -13.24 31.13 -14.50
CA ASP A 104 -13.24 30.75 -15.92
C ASP A 104 -13.71 29.30 -16.09
N ALA A 105 -14.91 29.01 -15.59
CA ALA A 105 -15.51 27.69 -15.72
C ALA A 105 -15.73 27.33 -17.19
N THR A 106 -15.27 26.15 -17.58
CA THR A 106 -15.60 25.51 -18.85
C THR A 106 -17.09 25.17 -18.90
N ASP A 107 -17.61 24.92 -20.10
CA ASP A 107 -19.03 24.55 -20.25
C ASP A 107 -19.36 23.20 -19.59
N ALA A 108 -18.38 22.29 -19.53
CA ALA A 108 -18.50 21.05 -18.77
C ALA A 108 -18.66 21.32 -17.27
N GLU A 109 -17.81 22.14 -16.66
CA GLU A 109 -17.91 22.48 -15.23
C GLU A 109 -19.22 23.22 -14.90
N LYS A 110 -19.65 24.14 -15.78
CA LYS A 110 -20.96 24.81 -15.63
C LYS A 110 -22.11 23.79 -15.66
N TRP A 111 -22.08 22.86 -16.61
CA TRP A 111 -23.13 21.85 -16.74
C TRP A 111 -23.19 20.95 -15.50
N GLU A 112 -22.04 20.46 -15.03
CA GLU A 112 -21.94 19.56 -13.88
C GLU A 112 -22.46 20.19 -12.60
N ILE A 113 -22.02 21.43 -12.28
CA ILE A 113 -22.49 22.14 -11.09
C ILE A 113 -24.00 22.42 -11.17
N ASN A 114 -24.48 22.90 -12.33
CA ASN A 114 -25.90 23.22 -12.51
C ASN A 114 -26.81 21.99 -12.51
N ASN A 115 -26.30 20.83 -12.95
CA ASN A 115 -27.05 19.58 -13.00
C ASN A 115 -26.90 18.73 -11.71
N TYR A 116 -26.03 19.13 -10.78
CA TYR A 116 -25.69 18.31 -9.62
C TYR A 116 -26.90 17.97 -8.73
N GLU A 117 -27.86 18.88 -8.56
CA GLU A 117 -29.12 18.61 -7.84
C GLU A 117 -29.86 17.39 -8.42
N ASN A 118 -29.98 17.34 -9.75
CA ASN A 118 -30.63 16.22 -10.43
C ASN A 118 -29.78 14.95 -10.31
N ALA A 119 -28.47 15.06 -10.53
CA ALA A 119 -27.54 13.93 -10.47
C ALA A 119 -27.42 13.31 -9.06
N ALA A 120 -27.59 14.12 -8.02
CA ALA A 120 -27.58 13.72 -6.62
C ALA A 120 -28.97 13.38 -6.06
N SER A 121 -30.03 13.48 -6.87
CA SER A 121 -31.37 13.07 -6.46
C SER A 121 -31.42 11.55 -6.23
N GLU A 122 -32.20 11.12 -5.23
CA GLU A 122 -32.41 9.69 -4.95
C GLU A 122 -32.88 8.94 -6.21
N LYS A 123 -33.78 9.54 -6.99
CA LYS A 123 -34.25 8.96 -8.26
C LYS A 123 -33.10 8.67 -9.22
N ALA A 124 -32.17 9.62 -9.41
CA ALA A 124 -31.04 9.44 -10.31
C ALA A 124 -30.06 8.36 -9.83
N LEU A 125 -29.92 8.21 -8.51
CA LEU A 125 -28.99 7.25 -7.91
C LEU A 125 -29.56 5.83 -7.80
N VAL A 126 -30.89 5.70 -7.69
CA VAL A 126 -31.58 4.42 -7.45
C VAL A 126 -32.14 3.80 -8.73
N SER A 127 -32.75 4.59 -9.61
CA SER A 127 -33.42 4.06 -10.82
C SER A 127 -32.50 3.23 -11.73
N PRO A 128 -31.21 3.58 -11.93
CA PRO A 128 -30.29 2.73 -12.68
C PRO A 128 -30.10 1.34 -12.05
N LEU A 129 -30.03 1.25 -10.72
CA LEU A 129 -29.89 -0.02 -10.01
C LEU A 129 -31.11 -0.93 -10.23
N ASP A 130 -32.32 -0.36 -10.21
CA ASP A 130 -33.55 -1.12 -10.51
C ASP A 130 -33.54 -1.71 -11.92
N LYS A 131 -33.08 -0.92 -12.91
CA LYS A 131 -32.94 -1.39 -14.30
C LYS A 131 -31.89 -2.49 -14.44
N ALA A 132 -30.78 -2.39 -13.69
CA ALA A 132 -29.76 -3.43 -13.68
C ALA A 132 -30.30 -4.76 -13.12
N VAL A 133 -31.09 -4.71 -12.04
CA VAL A 133 -31.77 -5.89 -11.47
C VAL A 133 -32.75 -6.49 -12.47
N GLU A 134 -33.60 -5.68 -13.12
CA GLU A 134 -34.52 -6.14 -14.16
C GLU A 134 -33.77 -6.85 -15.31
N PHE A 135 -32.66 -6.24 -15.77
CA PHE A 135 -31.82 -6.78 -16.81
C PHE A 135 -31.24 -8.15 -16.47
N ALA A 136 -30.73 -8.31 -15.24
CA ALA A 136 -30.14 -9.56 -14.75
C ALA A 136 -31.22 -10.64 -14.55
N ASN A 137 -32.36 -10.28 -13.96
CA ASN A 137 -33.49 -11.18 -13.76
C ASN A 137 -34.03 -11.73 -15.08
N LYS A 138 -34.18 -10.89 -16.10
CA LYS A 138 -34.62 -11.31 -17.44
C LYS A 138 -33.69 -12.37 -18.06
N ARG A 139 -32.40 -12.32 -17.72
CA ARG A 139 -31.36 -13.24 -18.20
C ARG A 139 -31.07 -14.40 -17.25
N LYS A 140 -31.73 -14.44 -16.08
CA LYS A 140 -31.47 -15.41 -15.01
C LYS A 140 -29.98 -15.46 -14.62
N ALA A 141 -29.32 -14.31 -14.63
CA ALA A 141 -27.89 -14.18 -14.36
C ALA A 141 -27.65 -13.45 -13.03
N ALA A 142 -26.47 -13.64 -12.45
CA ALA A 142 -26.04 -12.88 -11.28
C ALA A 142 -25.63 -11.45 -11.67
N LEU A 143 -25.68 -10.53 -10.71
CA LEU A 143 -25.37 -9.12 -10.90
C LEU A 143 -24.40 -8.63 -9.82
N MET A 144 -23.41 -7.86 -10.23
CA MET A 144 -22.48 -7.21 -9.33
C MET A 144 -22.15 -5.78 -9.75
N CYS A 145 -21.81 -4.95 -8.76
CA CYS A 145 -21.11 -3.69 -8.90
C CYS A 145 -19.70 -3.88 -8.37
N ASN A 146 -18.72 -4.15 -9.24
CA ASN A 146 -17.36 -4.49 -8.79
C ASN A 146 -16.47 -3.27 -8.50
N GLU A 147 -16.91 -2.05 -8.83
CA GLU A 147 -16.20 -0.82 -8.51
C GLU A 147 -17.17 0.30 -8.18
N PHE A 148 -17.03 0.84 -6.97
CA PHE A 148 -17.71 2.05 -6.50
C PHE A 148 -16.90 2.67 -5.36
N GLY A 149 -16.90 3.99 -5.25
CA GLY A 149 -16.23 4.66 -4.14
C GLY A 149 -16.21 6.18 -4.23
N VAL A 150 -15.62 6.81 -3.23
CA VAL A 150 -15.44 8.28 -3.13
C VAL A 150 -13.98 8.58 -2.79
N LEU A 151 -13.36 9.49 -3.54
CA LEU A 151 -12.04 10.04 -3.23
C LEU A 151 -12.03 10.68 -1.84
N MET A 152 -11.05 10.31 -1.02
CA MET A 152 -10.96 10.82 0.36
C MET A 152 -10.40 12.24 0.44
N THR A 153 -9.66 12.70 -0.57
CA THR A 153 -8.81 13.91 -0.48
C THR A 153 -9.60 15.19 -0.26
N TYR A 154 -10.77 15.32 -0.90
CA TYR A 154 -11.54 16.57 -0.93
C TYR A 154 -12.98 16.43 -0.43
N ALA A 155 -13.50 15.21 -0.33
CA ALA A 155 -14.82 14.97 0.24
C ALA A 155 -14.79 15.07 1.76
N ASP A 156 -15.80 15.70 2.37
CA ASP A 156 -15.94 15.67 3.83
C ASP A 156 -16.07 14.22 4.31
N SER A 157 -15.32 13.88 5.36
CA SER A 157 -15.23 12.51 5.86
C SER A 157 -16.59 11.91 6.27
N LYS A 158 -17.49 12.71 6.85
CA LYS A 158 -18.82 12.24 7.27
C LYS A 158 -19.75 12.07 6.07
N GLU A 159 -19.66 12.98 5.10
CA GLU A 159 -20.43 12.88 3.85
C GLU A 159 -19.98 11.69 3.01
N ARG A 160 -18.68 11.44 2.94
CA ARG A 160 -18.09 10.24 2.33
C ARG A 160 -18.67 8.97 2.97
N ALA A 161 -18.66 8.87 4.30
CA ALA A 161 -19.27 7.75 5.01
C ALA A 161 -20.80 7.67 4.74
N GLY A 162 -21.50 8.80 4.71
CA GLY A 162 -22.91 8.90 4.39
C GLY A 162 -23.26 8.39 2.98
N TRP A 163 -22.41 8.68 1.99
CA TRP A 163 -22.52 8.16 0.63
C TRP A 163 -22.37 6.64 0.62
N TYR A 164 -21.33 6.09 1.26
CA TYR A 164 -21.15 4.64 1.37
C TYR A 164 -22.34 3.96 2.03
N LYS A 165 -22.85 4.52 3.14
CA LYS A 165 -24.02 3.99 3.84
C LYS A 165 -25.23 3.89 2.92
N THR A 166 -25.45 4.94 2.12
CA THR A 166 -26.60 5.04 1.24
C THR A 166 -26.48 4.09 0.04
N LYS A 167 -25.33 4.09 -0.65
CA LYS A 167 -25.10 3.21 -1.81
C LYS A 167 -25.07 1.74 -1.43
N CYS A 168 -24.42 1.39 -0.32
CA CYS A 168 -24.41 0.01 0.18
C CYS A 168 -25.82 -0.46 0.52
N LYS A 169 -26.60 0.35 1.26
CA LYS A 169 -28.00 0.03 1.55
C LYS A 169 -28.80 -0.24 0.26
N TRP A 170 -28.75 0.65 -0.73
CA TRP A 170 -29.53 0.48 -1.95
C TRP A 170 -29.14 -0.75 -2.78
N MET A 171 -27.85 -1.08 -2.83
CA MET A 171 -27.35 -2.31 -3.48
C MET A 171 -27.74 -3.56 -2.70
N ASP A 172 -27.60 -3.55 -1.38
CA ASP A 172 -27.92 -4.68 -0.50
C ASP A 172 -29.43 -5.00 -0.54
N GLU A 173 -30.31 -3.99 -0.50
CA GLU A 173 -31.77 -4.13 -0.65
C GLU A 173 -32.18 -4.76 -2.00
N ARG A 174 -31.31 -4.66 -3.00
CA ARG A 174 -31.49 -5.21 -4.36
C ARG A 174 -30.74 -6.51 -4.60
N ASN A 175 -30.06 -7.03 -3.58
CA ASN A 175 -29.21 -8.21 -3.67
C ASN A 175 -28.13 -8.09 -4.77
N ILE A 176 -27.57 -6.89 -4.95
CA ILE A 176 -26.45 -6.63 -5.86
C ILE A 176 -25.16 -6.89 -5.10
N ALA A 177 -24.34 -7.83 -5.57
CA ALA A 177 -23.01 -8.04 -4.99
C ALA A 177 -22.16 -6.78 -5.23
N ARG A 178 -21.44 -6.30 -4.21
CA ARG A 178 -20.69 -5.04 -4.29
C ARG A 178 -19.23 -5.20 -3.87
N LEU A 179 -18.31 -4.62 -4.64
CA LEU A 179 -16.89 -4.53 -4.31
C LEU A 179 -16.46 -3.06 -4.38
N SER A 180 -16.00 -2.51 -3.27
CA SER A 180 -15.59 -1.10 -3.22
C SER A 180 -14.21 -0.91 -3.83
N TRP A 181 -14.06 0.16 -4.60
CA TRP A 181 -12.76 0.73 -4.90
C TRP A 181 -12.39 1.67 -3.75
N ASP A 182 -11.27 1.53 -3.04
CA ASP A 182 -10.23 0.50 -3.15
C ASP A 182 -9.85 -0.02 -1.74
N TYR A 183 -8.79 -0.83 -1.63
CA TYR A 183 -8.34 -1.33 -0.33
C TYR A 183 -7.54 -0.28 0.45
N THR A 184 -6.47 0.29 -0.11
CA THR A 184 -5.46 1.10 0.61
C THR A 184 -5.14 2.47 0.04
N GLN A 185 -5.59 2.84 -1.16
CA GLN A 185 -5.22 4.09 -1.83
C GLN A 185 -6.28 5.18 -1.62
N GLU A 186 -6.42 6.12 -2.55
CA GLU A 186 -7.19 7.37 -2.37
C GLU A 186 -8.71 7.15 -2.27
N PHE A 187 -9.20 5.96 -2.61
CA PHE A 187 -10.58 5.54 -2.35
C PHE A 187 -10.69 4.53 -1.20
N GLY A 188 -9.57 4.25 -0.52
CA GLY A 188 -9.38 3.13 0.38
C GLY A 188 -10.26 3.09 1.63
N LEU A 189 -10.10 1.96 2.34
CA LEU A 189 -10.69 1.68 3.64
C LEU A 189 -9.86 2.23 4.81
N TYR A 190 -8.69 2.82 4.51
CA TYR A 190 -7.78 3.42 5.47
C TYR A 190 -7.85 4.95 5.40
N LYS A 191 -7.35 5.63 6.44
CA LYS A 191 -7.26 7.09 6.45
C LYS A 191 -6.05 7.58 5.68
N SER A 192 -4.97 6.80 5.65
CA SER A 192 -3.75 7.08 4.89
C SER A 192 -3.70 6.26 3.61
N PRO A 193 -3.65 6.90 2.43
CA PRO A 193 -3.51 6.22 1.16
C PRO A 193 -2.12 5.61 0.93
N GLN A 194 -1.10 6.08 1.66
CA GLN A 194 0.29 5.65 1.50
C GLN A 194 0.77 4.73 2.63
N GLU A 195 0.20 4.87 3.82
CA GLU A 195 0.61 4.16 5.03
C GLU A 195 -0.58 3.44 5.69
N SER A 196 -1.25 2.57 4.93
CA SER A 196 -2.38 1.79 5.43
C SER A 196 -1.94 0.78 6.48
N ARG A 197 -2.45 0.91 7.70
CA ARG A 197 -2.10 0.06 8.85
C ARG A 197 -3.33 -0.56 9.48
N PHE A 198 -3.46 -1.87 9.36
CA PHE A 198 -4.52 -2.59 10.05
C PHE A 198 -4.11 -2.90 11.50
N PRO A 199 -4.97 -2.64 12.51
CA PRO A 199 -6.25 -1.94 12.43
C PRO A 199 -6.15 -0.42 12.71
N ASP A 200 -4.96 0.10 13.03
CA ASP A 200 -4.77 1.43 13.62
C ASP A 200 -5.21 2.59 12.71
N ASP A 201 -5.06 2.43 11.40
CA ASP A 201 -5.34 3.45 10.40
C ASP A 201 -6.64 3.19 9.62
N LEU A 202 -7.47 2.25 10.07
CA LEU A 202 -8.77 2.00 9.45
C LEU A 202 -9.67 3.24 9.51
N ASN A 203 -10.35 3.54 8.40
CA ASN A 203 -11.41 4.53 8.33
C ASN A 203 -12.73 3.92 8.85
N LYS A 204 -12.88 3.91 10.18
CA LYS A 204 -13.99 3.26 10.87
C LYS A 204 -15.37 3.78 10.43
N ASP A 205 -15.50 5.08 10.16
CA ASP A 205 -16.78 5.66 9.74
C ASP A 205 -17.25 5.06 8.41
N VAL A 206 -16.33 4.87 7.47
CA VAL A 206 -16.61 4.24 6.16
C VAL A 206 -16.85 2.74 6.32
N LEU A 207 -16.05 2.05 7.13
CA LEU A 207 -16.25 0.62 7.39
C LEU A 207 -17.62 0.34 8.01
N ASP A 208 -18.00 1.11 9.03
CA ASP A 208 -19.28 1.00 9.72
C ASP A 208 -20.43 1.34 8.77
N ALA A 209 -20.28 2.37 7.93
CA ALA A 209 -21.23 2.72 6.89
C ALA A 209 -21.45 1.58 5.88
N MET A 210 -20.42 0.82 5.56
CA MET A 210 -20.47 -0.33 4.65
C MET A 210 -20.94 -1.63 5.32
N GLY A 211 -21.10 -1.64 6.65
CA GLY A 211 -21.49 -2.81 7.44
C GLY A 211 -20.35 -3.77 7.79
N TYR A 212 -19.10 -3.35 7.61
CA TYR A 212 -17.95 -4.16 8.02
C TYR A 212 -17.77 -4.17 9.54
N LYS A 213 -17.19 -5.25 10.06
CA LYS A 213 -16.87 -5.40 11.47
C LYS A 213 -15.37 -5.56 11.64
N VAL A 214 -14.74 -4.66 12.38
CA VAL A 214 -13.33 -4.82 12.78
C VAL A 214 -13.25 -5.95 13.81
N PRO A 215 -12.42 -6.99 13.60
CA PRO A 215 -12.25 -8.07 14.56
C PRO A 215 -11.86 -7.55 15.95
N ALA A 216 -12.54 -8.06 16.98
CA ALA A 216 -12.23 -7.72 18.37
C ALA A 216 -10.80 -8.16 18.71
N GLY A 217 -10.02 -7.26 19.31
CA GLY A 217 -8.63 -7.54 19.69
C GLY A 217 -7.65 -7.59 18.50
N ALA A 218 -8.04 -7.12 17.30
CA ALA A 218 -7.11 -6.87 16.23
C ALA A 218 -5.96 -5.97 16.74
N LYS A 219 -4.72 -6.36 16.41
CA LYS A 219 -3.51 -5.62 16.75
C LYS A 219 -2.69 -5.41 15.49
N SER A 220 -2.00 -4.28 15.41
CA SER A 220 -1.03 -4.04 14.36
C SER A 220 0.04 -5.11 14.40
N GLU A 221 0.33 -5.67 13.23
CA GLU A 221 1.41 -6.62 13.08
C GLU A 221 2.73 -5.88 12.94
N THR A 222 3.74 -6.34 13.66
CA THR A 222 5.12 -5.90 13.51
C THR A 222 5.91 -6.95 12.74
N TRP A 223 7.12 -6.58 12.30
CA TRP A 223 8.08 -7.56 11.78
C TRP A 223 8.19 -8.77 12.73
N LEU A 224 8.35 -8.49 14.04
CA LEU A 224 8.49 -9.50 15.08
C LEU A 224 7.29 -10.45 15.19
N SER A 225 6.06 -9.95 15.06
CA SER A 225 4.86 -10.79 15.15
C SER A 225 4.63 -11.65 13.91
N ARG A 226 5.12 -11.22 12.74
CA ARG A 226 4.98 -11.95 11.47
C ARG A 226 6.05 -13.01 11.25
N THR A 227 7.29 -12.75 11.67
CA THR A 227 8.35 -13.75 11.68
C THR A 227 7.99 -14.85 12.69
N LYS A 228 7.34 -15.92 12.21
CA LYS A 228 6.82 -17.02 13.03
C LYS A 228 7.93 -17.66 13.88
N LYS A 229 7.79 -17.52 15.21
CA LYS A 229 7.95 -18.46 16.37
C LYS A 229 8.65 -19.84 16.26
N THR A 230 9.34 -20.21 15.17
CA THR A 230 9.99 -21.53 15.00
C THR A 230 11.44 -21.45 14.51
N GLY A 231 12.06 -20.27 14.43
CA GLY A 231 13.45 -20.10 13.99
C GLY A 231 14.00 -18.70 14.21
N ASP A 232 15.11 -18.37 13.52
CA ASP A 232 15.75 -17.05 13.54
C ASP A 232 14.83 -15.97 12.94
N TYR A 233 14.91 -14.75 13.48
CA TYR A 233 14.21 -13.59 12.96
C TYR A 233 15.03 -12.95 11.84
N THR A 234 14.75 -13.33 10.59
CA THR A 234 15.44 -12.81 9.41
C THR A 234 15.16 -11.33 9.18
N ILE A 235 16.22 -10.55 9.01
CA ILE A 235 16.20 -9.13 8.61
C ILE A 235 16.51 -8.98 7.12
N TYR A 236 17.52 -9.71 6.64
CA TYR A 236 17.91 -9.76 5.23
C TYR A 236 18.45 -11.14 4.88
N ASN A 237 17.87 -11.80 3.88
CA ASN A 237 18.39 -13.01 3.28
C ASN A 237 17.98 -13.05 1.81
N ASP A 238 18.95 -12.87 0.90
CA ASP A 238 18.74 -12.66 -0.53
C ASP A 238 17.76 -11.54 -0.92
N GLY A 239 17.45 -10.66 0.03
CA GLY A 239 16.42 -9.64 -0.03
C GLY A 239 15.99 -9.23 1.38
N SER A 240 15.37 -8.06 1.50
CA SER A 240 14.83 -7.59 2.78
C SER A 240 13.65 -8.45 3.21
N ALA A 241 13.56 -8.77 4.50
CA ALA A 241 12.35 -9.38 5.05
C ALA A 241 11.13 -8.47 4.90
N ASP A 242 9.94 -9.07 4.86
CA ASP A 242 8.68 -8.32 4.94
C ASP A 242 8.70 -7.39 6.17
N TYR A 243 8.07 -6.22 6.06
CA TYR A 243 8.04 -5.20 7.12
C TYR A 243 9.40 -4.56 7.45
N ILE A 244 10.41 -4.78 6.63
CA ILE A 244 11.68 -4.05 6.69
C ILE A 244 11.90 -3.29 5.39
N GLN A 245 12.21 -2.00 5.50
CA GLN A 245 12.62 -1.16 4.39
C GLN A 245 14.13 -0.91 4.50
N VAL A 246 14.86 -1.23 3.44
CA VAL A 246 16.29 -0.93 3.35
C VAL A 246 16.47 0.47 2.77
N GLN A 247 17.21 1.33 3.47
CA GLN A 247 17.55 2.67 3.01
C GLN A 247 19.06 2.89 3.11
N SER A 248 19.59 3.71 2.21
CA SER A 248 20.98 4.19 2.30
C SER A 248 21.07 5.60 1.76
N TRP A 249 21.98 6.38 2.33
CA TRP A 249 22.04 7.82 2.10
C TRP A 249 23.23 8.29 1.26
N SER A 250 24.20 7.42 0.92
CA SER A 250 25.36 7.89 0.13
C SER A 250 26.29 6.87 -0.51
N ALA A 251 26.19 5.55 -0.28
CA ALA A 251 27.21 4.62 -0.79
C ALA A 251 26.75 3.15 -0.95
N VAL A 252 25.78 2.89 -1.82
CA VAL A 252 25.41 1.52 -2.21
C VAL A 252 25.96 1.21 -3.58
N GLY A 253 26.87 0.24 -3.66
CA GLY A 253 27.24 -0.37 -4.94
C GLY A 253 26.10 -1.24 -5.47
N SER A 254 25.53 -2.11 -4.62
CA SER A 254 24.33 -2.89 -4.92
C SER A 254 23.64 -3.38 -3.64
N LEU A 255 22.30 -3.40 -3.61
CA LEU A 255 21.52 -4.04 -2.53
C LEU A 255 21.31 -5.55 -2.75
N ALA A 256 21.73 -6.08 -3.90
CA ALA A 256 21.49 -7.46 -4.33
C ALA A 256 22.62 -7.94 -5.27
N ALA A 257 23.88 -7.74 -4.88
CA ALA A 257 25.04 -8.26 -5.61
C ALA A 257 25.10 -9.79 -5.52
N THR A 258 25.74 -10.43 -6.50
CA THR A 258 25.96 -11.88 -6.55
C THR A 258 27.44 -12.18 -6.81
N GLU A 259 27.94 -13.31 -6.31
CA GLU A 259 29.27 -13.80 -6.68
C GLU A 259 29.16 -14.65 -7.96
N SER A 260 30.22 -14.69 -8.76
CA SER A 260 30.23 -15.51 -9.98
C SER A 260 29.97 -16.99 -9.65
N GLY A 261 28.94 -17.57 -10.26
CA GLY A 261 28.55 -18.96 -10.02
C GLY A 261 27.72 -19.20 -8.75
N SER A 262 27.32 -18.15 -8.02
CA SER A 262 26.42 -18.24 -6.87
C SER A 262 25.08 -17.56 -7.15
N ASN A 263 24.00 -18.13 -6.61
CA ASN A 263 22.68 -17.51 -6.59
C ASN A 263 22.43 -16.70 -5.31
N GLU A 264 23.33 -16.78 -4.32
CA GLU A 264 23.21 -16.00 -3.08
C GLU A 264 23.44 -14.52 -3.36
N ARG A 265 22.58 -13.68 -2.76
CA ARG A 265 22.65 -12.24 -2.87
C ARG A 265 23.15 -11.61 -1.58
N PHE A 266 23.88 -10.51 -1.74
CA PHE A 266 24.41 -9.73 -0.64
C PHE A 266 24.34 -8.24 -0.94
N ILE A 267 24.47 -7.45 0.11
CA ILE A 267 24.59 -6.01 -0.01
C ILE A 267 26.07 -5.67 -0.14
N ASP A 268 26.40 -4.86 -1.14
CA ASP A 268 27.75 -4.42 -1.45
C ASP A 268 27.84 -2.90 -1.32
N LEU A 269 28.63 -2.43 -0.38
CA LEU A 269 28.89 -1.03 -0.10
C LEU A 269 30.32 -0.72 -0.53
N LYS A 270 30.50 0.32 -1.34
CA LYS A 270 31.78 0.69 -1.96
C LYS A 270 32.02 2.19 -1.85
N GLU A 271 33.29 2.59 -1.87
CA GLU A 271 33.69 4.00 -1.87
C GLU A 271 33.10 4.82 -0.69
N LEU A 272 33.00 4.18 0.47
CA LEU A 272 32.35 4.73 1.65
C LEU A 272 33.11 5.95 2.19
N LYS A 273 32.35 6.99 2.52
CA LYS A 273 32.81 8.17 3.24
C LYS A 273 32.62 7.97 4.75
N PRO A 274 33.25 8.79 5.59
CA PRO A 274 32.97 8.80 7.02
C PRO A 274 31.47 8.90 7.31
N TYR A 275 30.96 8.00 8.16
CA TYR A 275 29.56 7.96 8.60
C TYR A 275 28.53 7.57 7.53
N ASP A 276 28.95 7.13 6.35
CA ASP A 276 28.02 6.52 5.40
C ASP A 276 27.38 5.28 6.02
N GLU A 277 26.07 5.11 5.79
CA GLU A 277 25.30 4.05 6.42
C GLU A 277 24.31 3.37 5.47
N ILE A 278 24.00 2.14 5.83
CA ILE A 278 22.81 1.42 5.38
C ILE A 278 21.97 1.08 6.61
N LEU A 279 20.67 1.32 6.51
CA LEU A 279 19.72 1.07 7.59
C LEU A 279 18.59 0.15 7.13
N PHE A 280 18.22 -0.75 8.03
CA PHE A 280 17.08 -1.66 7.92
C PHE A 280 15.99 -1.11 8.84
N GLN A 281 15.10 -0.30 8.27
CA GLN A 281 14.01 0.34 8.99
C GLN A 281 12.88 -0.68 9.18
N PHE A 282 12.53 -0.98 10.42
CA PHE A 282 11.30 -1.69 10.72
C PHE A 282 10.13 -0.74 10.42
N LYS A 283 9.16 -1.19 9.61
CA LYS A 283 7.96 -0.39 9.28
C LYS A 283 7.18 0.02 10.54
N GLU A 284 7.25 -0.82 11.57
CA GLU A 284 6.72 -0.53 12.90
C GLU A 284 7.77 -0.84 13.96
N PRO A 285 7.93 0.00 15.00
CA PRO A 285 8.84 -0.27 16.10
C PRO A 285 8.58 -1.62 16.75
N CYS A 286 9.64 -2.35 17.07
CA CYS A 286 9.58 -3.70 17.62
C CYS A 286 10.09 -3.75 19.07
N ASP A 287 9.41 -4.54 19.90
CA ASP A 287 9.84 -4.81 21.28
C ASP A 287 10.83 -5.99 21.33
N PHE A 288 12.10 -5.66 21.52
CA PHE A 288 13.21 -6.59 21.62
C PHE A 288 13.58 -6.94 23.08
N VAL A 289 12.84 -6.46 24.08
CA VAL A 289 13.14 -6.73 25.50
C VAL A 289 13.18 -8.24 25.77
N GLY A 290 12.19 -8.97 25.26
CA GLY A 290 12.13 -10.43 25.38
C GLY A 290 13.29 -11.14 24.67
N LEU A 291 13.66 -10.69 23.46
CA LEU A 291 14.79 -11.25 22.70
C LEU A 291 16.11 -11.08 23.45
N LYS A 292 16.38 -9.85 23.91
CA LYS A 292 17.60 -9.51 24.64
C LYS A 292 17.73 -10.30 25.94
N ASN A 293 16.66 -10.35 26.74
CA ASN A 293 16.67 -11.06 28.02
C ASN A 293 16.73 -12.59 27.83
N GLY A 294 16.18 -13.10 26.73
CA GLY A 294 16.27 -14.50 26.33
C GLY A 294 17.62 -14.92 25.75
N GLY A 295 18.58 -14.00 25.60
CA GLY A 295 19.94 -14.32 25.14
C GLY A 295 20.13 -14.30 23.63
N ALA A 296 19.19 -13.75 22.86
CA ALA A 296 19.29 -13.64 21.42
C ALA A 296 20.52 -12.80 20.98
N LYS A 297 20.96 -13.01 19.75
CA LYS A 297 22.16 -12.45 19.13
C LYS A 297 21.80 -11.86 17.77
N LEU A 298 22.45 -10.75 17.42
CA LEU A 298 22.52 -10.32 16.02
C LEU A 298 23.56 -11.19 15.31
N GLU A 299 23.15 -11.86 14.25
CA GLU A 299 24.03 -12.61 13.36
C GLU A 299 24.00 -12.05 11.94
N PHE A 300 25.17 -12.03 11.29
CA PHE A 300 25.33 -11.69 9.88
C PHE A 300 26.70 -12.14 9.39
N TYR A 301 26.91 -12.18 8.09
CA TYR A 301 28.24 -12.31 7.49
C TYR A 301 28.73 -10.98 6.96
N VAL A 302 30.02 -10.72 7.10
CA VAL A 302 30.69 -9.55 6.53
C VAL A 302 31.97 -9.96 5.81
N LYS A 303 32.30 -9.28 4.72
CA LYS A 303 33.61 -9.34 4.07
C LYS A 303 34.09 -7.95 3.69
N SER A 304 35.39 -7.74 3.71
CA SER A 304 36.02 -6.51 3.25
C SER A 304 37.44 -6.79 2.77
N LEU A 305 37.96 -5.94 1.88
CA LEU A 305 39.38 -5.86 1.53
C LEU A 305 40.04 -4.61 2.14
N ASP A 306 39.27 -3.78 2.86
CA ASP A 306 39.77 -2.55 3.47
C ASP A 306 40.63 -2.87 4.69
N LYS A 307 41.91 -2.53 4.60
CA LYS A 307 42.88 -2.70 5.70
C LYS A 307 42.51 -1.90 6.96
N ASN A 308 41.67 -0.88 6.82
CA ASN A 308 41.17 -0.06 7.92
C ASN A 308 39.70 -0.38 8.28
N PHE A 309 39.17 -1.53 7.82
CA PHE A 309 37.78 -1.92 8.05
C PHE A 309 37.37 -1.76 9.53
N ASP A 310 36.40 -0.88 9.76
CA ASP A 310 35.89 -0.53 11.08
C ASP A 310 34.48 0.06 10.96
N ILE A 311 33.47 -0.67 11.43
CA ILE A 311 32.07 -0.26 11.35
C ILE A 311 31.39 -0.24 12.71
N SER A 312 30.50 0.71 12.89
CA SER A 312 29.51 0.70 13.97
C SER A 312 28.26 -0.04 13.51
N VAL A 313 27.86 -1.05 14.29
CA VAL A 313 26.59 -1.77 14.09
C VAL A 313 25.70 -1.44 15.28
N TYR A 314 24.54 -0.83 15.03
CA TYR A 314 23.68 -0.36 16.11
C TYR A 314 22.20 -0.54 15.85
N PHE A 315 21.45 -0.75 16.94
CA PHE A 315 20.01 -0.58 16.95
C PHE A 315 19.68 0.86 17.31
N ARG A 316 18.64 1.40 16.69
CA ARG A 316 18.06 2.71 16.96
C ARG A 316 16.67 2.54 17.54
N ASP A 317 16.33 3.37 18.52
CA ASP A 317 14.99 3.40 19.09
C ASP A 317 14.20 4.66 18.69
N MET A 318 12.90 4.60 18.94
CA MET A 318 11.96 5.71 18.73
C MET A 318 11.20 6.10 20.02
N GLU A 319 11.69 5.72 21.20
CA GLU A 319 10.95 5.84 22.47
C GLU A 319 10.47 7.27 22.77
N SER A 320 11.23 8.29 22.35
CA SER A 320 10.87 9.66 22.66
C SER A 320 10.10 10.39 21.55
N LYS A 321 10.09 9.87 20.30
CA LYS A 321 9.76 10.65 19.07
C LYS A 321 10.53 11.99 18.94
N ILE A 322 11.52 12.23 19.81
CA ILE A 322 12.27 13.48 19.96
C ILE A 322 13.74 13.26 19.61
N PHE A 323 14.29 12.08 19.94
CA PHE A 323 15.69 11.75 19.75
C PHE A 323 15.91 10.25 19.49
N PRO A 324 16.72 9.89 18.49
CA PRO A 324 17.03 8.49 18.18
C PRO A 324 18.19 7.97 19.04
N TRP A 325 17.89 7.40 20.22
CA TRP A 325 18.93 6.77 21.02
C TRP A 325 19.42 5.50 20.33
N ARG A 326 20.65 5.09 20.65
CA ARG A 326 21.28 3.96 19.98
C ARG A 326 21.95 3.02 20.98
N ALA A 327 21.92 1.73 20.66
CA ALA A 327 22.79 0.74 21.29
C ALA A 327 23.72 0.16 20.22
N SER A 328 25.03 0.27 20.43
CA SER A 328 26.05 0.02 19.41
C SER A 328 27.08 -1.03 19.82
N THR A 329 27.63 -1.71 18.82
CA THR A 329 28.88 -2.48 18.89
C THR A 329 29.78 -2.10 17.71
N ILE A 330 31.07 -2.42 17.82
CA ILE A 330 32.05 -2.16 16.76
C ILE A 330 32.49 -3.48 16.16
N VAL A 331 32.52 -3.55 14.82
CA VAL A 331 33.10 -4.66 14.07
C VAL A 331 34.24 -4.12 13.23
N GLY A 332 35.47 -4.43 13.65
CA GLY A 332 36.68 -4.01 12.96
C GLY A 332 37.57 -5.19 12.56
N THR A 333 38.77 -4.88 12.07
CA THR A 333 39.76 -5.86 11.55
C THR A 333 40.15 -6.97 12.52
N ASN A 334 40.01 -6.75 13.83
CA ASN A 334 40.26 -7.76 14.87
C ASN A 334 39.14 -8.80 14.99
N ILE A 335 37.95 -8.51 14.47
CA ILE A 335 36.77 -9.39 14.49
C ILE A 335 36.55 -10.01 13.11
N ALA A 336 36.72 -9.24 12.03
CA ALA A 336 36.65 -9.72 10.65
C ALA A 336 37.91 -9.26 9.90
N ALA A 337 38.75 -10.22 9.52
CA ALA A 337 39.99 -9.90 8.81
C ALA A 337 39.68 -9.31 7.41
N PRO A 338 40.42 -8.28 6.96
CA PRO A 338 40.21 -7.69 5.64
C PRO A 338 40.89 -8.52 4.53
N ASP A 339 40.48 -9.78 4.40
CA ASP A 339 41.05 -10.79 3.51
C ASP A 339 40.13 -11.15 2.33
N GLY A 340 39.02 -10.42 2.17
CA GLY A 340 38.02 -10.65 1.13
C GLY A 340 37.15 -11.89 1.36
N ARG A 341 37.27 -12.58 2.50
CA ARG A 341 36.46 -13.76 2.84
C ARG A 341 35.28 -13.38 3.73
N TRP A 342 34.25 -14.22 3.70
CA TRP A 342 33.09 -14.07 4.56
C TRP A 342 33.43 -14.49 5.99
N HIS A 343 33.25 -13.57 6.94
CA HIS A 343 33.38 -13.80 8.38
C HIS A 343 32.00 -13.75 9.03
N LYS A 344 31.64 -14.79 9.79
CA LYS A 344 30.39 -14.81 10.56
C LYS A 344 30.55 -13.95 11.81
N ILE A 345 29.67 -12.98 11.97
CA ILE A 345 29.54 -12.16 13.16
C ILE A 345 28.34 -12.67 13.98
N SER A 346 28.52 -12.79 15.30
CA SER A 346 27.45 -13.19 16.22
C SER A 346 27.63 -12.43 17.53
N VAL A 347 26.80 -11.40 17.76
CA VAL A 347 26.90 -10.50 18.92
C VAL A 347 25.64 -10.61 19.77
N PRO A 348 25.73 -11.08 21.03
CA PRO A 348 24.58 -11.09 21.93
C PRO A 348 23.99 -9.69 22.09
N LEU A 349 22.66 -9.55 22.02
CA LEU A 349 22.00 -8.24 22.13
C LEU A 349 22.36 -7.51 23.43
N ARG A 350 22.60 -8.27 24.51
CA ARG A 350 23.08 -7.75 25.80
C ARG A 350 24.49 -7.14 25.80
N LYS A 351 25.26 -7.29 24.72
CA LYS A 351 26.62 -6.75 24.56
C LYS A 351 26.66 -5.46 23.75
N PHE A 352 25.52 -5.00 23.23
CA PHE A 352 25.40 -3.67 22.65
C PHE A 352 25.35 -2.64 23.77
N ASN A 353 26.18 -1.61 23.65
CA ASN A 353 26.31 -0.57 24.67
C ASN A 353 25.42 0.62 24.31
N ASP A 354 24.74 1.20 25.30
CA ASP A 354 24.06 2.49 25.11
C ASP A 354 25.09 3.53 24.65
N VAL A 355 24.80 4.16 23.52
CA VAL A 355 25.59 5.24 22.96
C VAL A 355 24.71 6.44 22.67
N GLY A 356 25.36 7.59 22.60
CA GLY A 356 24.74 8.82 22.13
C GLY A 356 24.15 8.72 20.72
N GLY A 357 23.48 9.77 20.28
CA GLY A 357 22.89 9.88 18.94
C GLY A 357 23.16 11.23 18.29
N TRP A 358 22.70 11.38 17.07
CA TRP A 358 22.71 12.66 16.35
C TRP A 358 21.31 13.30 16.38
N THR A 359 21.22 14.58 16.77
CA THR A 359 20.08 15.45 16.48
C THR A 359 20.31 16.10 15.11
N GLY A 360 19.55 15.69 14.10
CA GLY A 360 19.75 16.16 12.73
C GLY A 360 21.16 15.81 12.22
N LYS A 361 21.75 16.68 11.39
CA LYS A 361 23.05 16.41 10.73
C LYS A 361 24.28 16.93 11.48
N THR A 362 24.12 17.71 12.56
CA THR A 362 25.21 18.54 13.08
C THR A 362 25.48 18.43 14.58
N GLN A 363 24.56 17.89 15.37
CA GLN A 363 24.71 17.89 16.82
C GLN A 363 24.72 16.48 17.39
N TRP A 364 25.83 16.12 18.03
CA TRP A 364 25.95 14.89 18.79
C TRP A 364 25.46 15.11 20.23
N ARG A 365 24.72 14.14 20.75
CA ARG A 365 24.36 14.07 22.17
C ARG A 365 24.91 12.79 22.76
N ASN A 366 25.68 12.89 23.84
CA ASN A 366 26.22 11.73 24.56
C ASN A 366 25.12 10.85 25.15
N SER A 367 25.46 9.59 25.43
CA SER A 367 24.56 8.64 26.09
C SER A 367 24.03 9.21 27.40
N GLU A 368 22.73 9.01 27.64
CA GLU A 368 22.05 9.35 28.89
C GLU A 368 21.43 8.11 29.56
N GLY A 369 21.76 6.89 29.09
CA GLY A 369 21.11 5.67 29.58
C GLY A 369 19.63 5.57 29.18
N LYS A 370 19.26 6.22 28.07
CA LYS A 370 17.86 6.38 27.62
C LYS A 370 17.51 5.50 26.42
N PHE A 371 18.43 4.66 25.98
CA PHE A 371 18.09 3.69 24.94
C PHE A 371 17.12 2.62 25.45
N SER A 372 16.09 2.34 24.66
CA SER A 372 15.01 1.41 24.99
C SER A 372 14.90 0.31 23.96
N TRP A 373 15.03 -0.92 24.44
CA TRP A 373 14.80 -2.11 23.62
C TRP A 373 13.33 -2.36 23.30
N SER A 374 12.39 -1.58 23.84
CA SER A 374 10.96 -1.79 23.63
C SER A 374 10.42 -1.18 22.34
N LEU A 375 11.18 -0.28 21.71
CA LEU A 375 10.74 0.52 20.56
C LEU A 375 11.83 0.63 19.49
N ILE A 376 12.42 -0.52 19.11
CA ILE A 376 13.47 -0.58 18.09
C ILE A 376 12.87 -0.29 16.71
N ASP A 377 13.37 0.75 16.05
CA ASP A 377 12.86 1.20 14.76
C ASP A 377 13.82 0.90 13.60
N ALA A 378 15.12 0.74 13.86
CA ALA A 378 16.07 0.35 12.83
C ALA A 378 17.27 -0.45 13.37
N LEU A 379 17.84 -1.27 12.49
CA LEU A 379 19.21 -1.79 12.58
C LEU A 379 20.07 -1.06 11.54
N VAL A 380 21.24 -0.56 11.94
CA VAL A 380 22.11 0.26 11.10
C VAL A 380 23.53 -0.29 11.07
N PHE A 381 24.12 -0.30 9.87
CA PHE A 381 25.54 -0.55 9.63
C PHE A 381 26.14 0.75 9.11
N GLN A 382 27.04 1.34 9.90
CA GLN A 382 27.63 2.64 9.63
C GLN A 382 29.16 2.53 9.54
N ASN A 383 29.73 3.09 8.49
CA ASN A 383 31.17 3.27 8.37
C ASN A 383 31.66 4.27 9.43
N ASN A 384 32.74 3.95 10.14
CA ASN A 384 33.29 4.87 11.14
C ASN A 384 34.04 6.04 10.48
N ASN A 385 34.76 6.86 11.28
CA ASN A 385 35.34 8.13 10.86
C ASN A 385 36.58 7.99 9.94
N HIS A 386 36.44 7.30 8.81
CA HIS A 386 37.48 7.13 7.79
C HIS A 386 36.84 6.93 6.41
N LYS A 387 37.64 7.13 5.36
CA LYS A 387 37.24 6.74 4.01
C LYS A 387 37.55 5.26 3.81
N SER A 388 36.61 4.52 3.23
CA SER A 388 36.76 3.10 2.91
C SER A 388 36.53 2.88 1.41
N PRO A 389 37.58 3.01 0.57
CA PRO A 389 37.45 2.90 -0.88
C PRO A 389 37.01 1.49 -1.31
N GLU A 390 37.56 0.45 -0.66
CA GLU A 390 37.21 -0.95 -0.91
C GLU A 390 35.82 -1.32 -0.34
N GLY A 391 35.37 -0.59 0.68
CA GLY A 391 34.09 -0.80 1.33
C GLY A 391 33.94 -2.17 2.00
N TYR A 392 32.71 -2.65 2.12
CA TYR A 392 32.41 -3.95 2.70
C TYR A 392 31.08 -4.50 2.18
N SER A 393 30.93 -5.83 2.26
CA SER A 393 29.70 -6.51 1.90
C SER A 393 29.08 -7.23 3.10
N ILE A 394 27.75 -7.28 3.18
CA ILE A 394 27.00 -7.96 4.26
C ILE A 394 25.89 -8.87 3.71
N LYS A 395 25.62 -10.00 4.39
CA LYS A 395 24.52 -10.92 4.06
C LYS A 395 24.00 -11.72 5.28
N ASP A 396 22.88 -12.40 5.10
CA ASP A 396 22.22 -13.29 6.08
C ASP A 396 22.08 -12.64 7.47
N ILE A 397 21.44 -11.46 7.49
CA ILE A 397 21.26 -10.65 8.69
C ILE A 397 20.02 -11.15 9.42
N LYS A 398 20.17 -11.50 10.69
CA LYS A 398 19.08 -12.06 11.50
C LYS A 398 19.30 -11.90 13.00
N ILE A 399 18.21 -12.01 13.77
CA ILE A 399 18.28 -12.22 15.22
C ILE A 399 18.09 -13.70 15.50
N ALA A 400 19.07 -14.35 16.12
CA ALA A 400 19.08 -15.79 16.39
C ALA A 400 19.23 -16.08 17.90
N TYR A 401 18.83 -17.26 18.36
CA TYR A 401 19.04 -17.72 19.75
C TYR A 401 20.31 -18.56 19.90
#